data_AF-A0A2M7CP73-F1
#
_entry.id   AF-A0A2M7CP73-F1
#
_cell.length_a   1.000
_cell.length_b   1.000
_cell.length_c   1.000
_cell.angle_alpha   90.00
_cell.angle_beta   90.00
_cell.angle_gamma   90.00
#
_symmetry.space_group_name_H-M   'P 1'
#
loop_
_entity.id
_entity.type
_entity.pdbx_description
1 polymer ?
#
loop_
_entity_poly.entity_id
_entity_poly.type
_entity_poly.pdbx_seq_one_letter_code
_entity_poly.pdbx_strand_id
1 'polypeptide(L)'
;MQKLESIAERIRRDFDARTAARDKALATARQLTRACSLAIRAAHRLETDTSTRLSAGTSTRLSAGTSTRLSAGEMAGQLSEARSLADALRAELQGYPDLFHAGYTQDALKEFVEANATCALIQNQSLPT
;
A
#
# COMPACT_ATOMS: atom_id res chain seq x y z
N MET A 1 32.91 2.62 -37.60
CA MET A 1 32.10 3.50 -36.73
C MET A 1 30.68 2.98 -36.49
N GLN A 2 29.94 2.51 -37.51
CA GLN A 2 28.55 2.02 -37.38
C GLN A 2 28.30 0.99 -36.25
N LYS A 3 29.22 0.05 -36.00
CA LYS A 3 29.08 -0.92 -34.90
C LYS A 3 29.05 -0.25 -33.52
N LEU A 4 29.90 0.76 -33.29
CA LEU A 4 29.93 1.50 -32.02
C LEU A 4 28.67 2.34 -31.84
N GLU A 5 28.17 2.97 -32.91
CA GLU A 5 26.92 3.73 -32.88
C GLU A 5 25.73 2.84 -32.53
N SER A 6 25.66 1.64 -33.11
CA SER A 6 24.58 0.68 -32.81
C SER A 6 24.62 0.17 -31.36
N ILE A 7 25.82 -0.04 -30.80
CA ILE A 7 25.99 -0.43 -29.40
C ILE A 7 25.58 0.72 -28.47
N ALA A 8 26.05 1.94 -28.74
CA ALA A 8 25.69 3.12 -27.96
C ALA A 8 24.17 3.34 -27.95
N GLU A 9 23.52 3.13 -29.08
CA GLU A 9 22.08 3.28 -29.20
C GLU A 9 21.31 2.21 -28.44
N ARG A 10 21.79 0.97 -28.45
CA ARG A 10 21.19 -0.11 -27.64
C ARG A 10 21.34 0.15 -26.14
N ILE A 11 22.50 0.66 -25.72
CA ILE A 11 22.74 1.03 -24.31
C ILE A 11 21.77 2.14 -23.90
N ARG A 12 21.65 3.22 -24.67
CA ARG A 12 20.70 4.31 -24.37
C ARG A 12 19.28 3.79 -24.17
N ARG A 13 18.78 2.97 -25.11
CA ARG A 13 17.44 2.39 -25.01
C ARG A 13 17.23 1.53 -23.76
N ASP A 14 18.23 0.76 -23.35
CA ASP A 14 18.15 -0.04 -22.11
C ASP A 14 18.07 0.86 -20.87
N PHE A 15 18.91 1.89 -20.79
CA PHE A 15 18.90 2.84 -19.68
C PHE A 15 17.60 3.66 -19.61
N ASP A 16 17.06 4.08 -20.75
CA ASP A 16 15.79 4.81 -20.82
C ASP A 16 14.64 3.93 -20.34
N ALA A 17 14.60 2.66 -20.77
CA ALA A 17 13.59 1.70 -20.32
C ALA A 17 13.66 1.45 -18.80
N ARG A 18 14.88 1.26 -18.25
CA ARG A 18 15.08 1.11 -16.80
C ARG A 18 14.69 2.36 -16.02
N THR A 19 15.02 3.54 -16.54
CA THR A 19 14.68 4.82 -15.90
C THR A 19 13.17 5.00 -15.84
N ALA A 20 12.47 4.74 -16.94
CA ALA A 20 11.01 4.79 -16.98
C ALA A 20 10.37 3.77 -16.02
N ALA A 21 10.90 2.54 -15.95
CA ALA A 21 10.43 1.51 -15.02
C ALA A 21 10.62 1.95 -13.56
N ARG A 22 11.77 2.52 -13.22
CA ARG A 22 12.07 3.05 -11.88
C ARG A 22 11.13 4.17 -11.49
N ASP A 23 10.92 5.14 -12.38
CA ASP A 23 10.11 6.32 -12.07
C ASP A 23 8.64 5.92 -11.86
N LYS A 24 8.14 4.97 -12.67
CA LYS A 24 6.82 4.35 -12.48
C LYS A 24 6.74 3.62 -11.14
N ALA A 25 7.70 2.75 -10.86
CA ALA A 25 7.74 1.98 -9.62
C ALA A 25 7.80 2.86 -8.37
N LEU A 26 8.57 3.95 -8.41
CA LEU A 26 8.63 4.93 -7.32
C LEU A 26 7.29 5.63 -7.09
N ALA A 27 6.56 5.95 -8.16
CA ALA A 27 5.22 6.52 -8.06
C ALA A 27 4.22 5.54 -7.42
N THR A 28 4.22 4.28 -7.88
CA THR A 28 3.39 3.19 -7.34
C THR A 28 3.74 2.91 -5.88
N ALA A 29 5.02 2.83 -5.52
CA ALA A 29 5.48 2.62 -4.14
C ALA A 29 4.99 3.73 -3.19
N ARG A 30 5.05 5.00 -3.62
CA ARG A 30 4.52 6.12 -2.83
C ARG A 30 3.00 6.07 -2.67
N GLN A 31 2.27 5.64 -3.70
CA GLN A 31 0.82 5.42 -3.60
C GLN A 31 0.52 4.29 -2.60
N LEU A 32 1.27 3.20 -2.67
CA LEU A 32 1.14 2.06 -1.76
C LEU A 32 1.32 2.49 -0.30
N THR A 33 2.44 3.16 0.03
CA THR A 33 2.69 3.65 1.39
C THR A 33 1.58 4.57 1.90
N ARG A 34 1.00 5.42 1.03
CA ARG A 34 -0.14 6.28 1.40
C ARG A 34 -1.38 5.46 1.72
N ALA A 35 -1.74 4.50 0.87
CA ALA A 35 -2.89 3.63 1.11
C ALA A 35 -2.75 2.84 2.42
N CYS A 36 -1.55 2.31 2.69
CA CYS A 36 -1.22 1.65 3.97
C CYS A 36 -1.44 2.58 5.17
N SER A 37 -0.92 3.81 5.09
CA SER A 37 -1.08 4.81 6.15
C SER A 37 -2.56 5.17 6.40
N LEU A 38 -3.37 5.27 5.35
CA LEU A 38 -4.80 5.57 5.45
C LEU A 38 -5.57 4.40 6.06
N ALA A 39 -5.24 3.16 5.70
CA ALA A 39 -5.83 1.96 6.27
C ALA A 39 -5.58 1.89 7.79
N ILE A 40 -4.33 2.05 8.23
CA ILE A 40 -3.97 2.02 9.66
C ILE A 40 -4.70 3.11 10.44
N ARG A 41 -4.78 4.34 9.91
CA ARG A 41 -5.52 5.44 10.55
C ARG A 41 -7.02 5.14 10.66
N ALA A 42 -7.61 4.52 9.63
CA ALA A 42 -9.01 4.12 9.66
C ALA A 42 -9.26 3.02 10.72
N ALA A 43 -8.34 2.05 10.84
CA ALA A 43 -8.37 1.02 11.89
C ALA A 43 -8.36 1.62 13.30
N HIS A 44 -7.49 2.60 13.57
CA HIS A 44 -7.49 3.28 14.87
C HIS A 44 -8.77 4.08 15.15
N ARG A 45 -9.39 4.71 14.14
CA ARG A 45 -10.68 5.40 14.32
C ARG A 45 -11.77 4.43 14.79
N LEU A 46 -11.84 3.23 14.18
CA LEU A 46 -12.76 2.18 14.60
C LEU A 46 -12.58 1.80 16.07
N GLU A 47 -11.33 1.59 16.49
CA GLU A 47 -11.00 1.23 17.87
C GLU A 47 -11.48 2.33 18.85
N THR A 48 -11.18 3.60 18.57
CA THR A 48 -11.62 4.71 19.44
C THR A 48 -13.14 4.84 19.53
N ASP A 49 -13.85 4.62 18.43
CA ASP A 49 -15.31 4.66 18.39
C ASP A 49 -15.92 3.47 19.16
N THR A 50 -15.29 2.29 19.13
CA THR A 50 -15.73 1.15 19.95
C THR A 50 -15.48 1.39 21.45
N SER A 51 -14.34 1.98 21.82
CA SER A 51 -13.96 2.22 23.21
C SER A 51 -14.82 3.30 23.87
N THR A 52 -15.12 4.39 23.15
CA THR A 52 -16.05 5.43 23.64
C THR A 52 -17.47 4.90 23.87
N ARG A 53 -17.93 3.93 23.08
CA ARG A 53 -19.25 3.29 23.27
C ARG A 53 -19.33 2.43 24.53
N LEU A 54 -18.23 1.76 24.90
CA LEU A 54 -18.14 0.98 26.14
C LEU A 54 -18.21 1.89 27.37
N SER A 55 -17.69 3.11 27.31
CA SER A 55 -17.71 4.05 28.44
C SER A 55 -18.96 4.95 28.52
N ALA A 56 -19.58 5.31 27.38
CA ALA A 56 -20.64 6.32 27.35
C ALA A 56 -22.06 5.84 27.74
N GLY A 57 -22.26 4.55 28.00
CA GLY A 57 -23.58 4.01 28.34
C GLY A 57 -24.62 4.13 27.21
N THR A 58 -25.73 3.40 27.35
CA THR A 58 -26.65 3.00 26.28
C THR A 58 -27.47 4.09 25.57
N SER A 59 -27.22 5.39 25.79
CA SER A 59 -28.16 6.47 25.42
C SER A 59 -27.95 7.12 24.03
N THR A 60 -26.78 6.97 23.39
CA THR A 60 -26.49 7.68 22.13
C THR A 60 -26.26 6.70 20.97
N ARG A 61 -27.31 5.98 20.53
CA ARG A 61 -27.17 4.84 19.59
C ARG A 61 -27.37 5.13 18.10
N LEU A 62 -27.96 6.27 17.70
CA LEU A 62 -28.43 6.47 16.32
C LEU A 62 -27.43 7.19 15.38
N SER A 63 -26.62 8.15 15.86
CA SER A 63 -25.65 8.84 14.99
C SER A 63 -24.30 8.12 14.87
N ALA A 64 -23.86 7.42 15.93
CA ALA A 64 -22.55 6.77 15.99
C ALA A 64 -22.43 5.54 15.07
N GLY A 65 -23.51 4.77 14.87
CA GLY A 65 -23.49 3.54 14.06
C GLY A 65 -23.23 3.74 12.55
N THR A 66 -23.32 4.98 12.05
CA THR A 66 -22.95 5.33 10.68
C THR A 66 -21.46 5.59 10.56
N SER A 67 -20.86 6.27 11.54
CA SER A 67 -19.42 6.60 11.58
C SER A 67 -18.53 5.35 11.65
N THR A 68 -18.91 4.37 12.48
CA THR A 68 -18.18 3.09 12.60
C THR A 68 -18.18 2.32 11.28
N ARG A 69 -19.34 2.24 10.60
CA ARG A 69 -19.47 1.52 9.32
C ARG A 69 -18.70 2.19 8.18
N LEU A 70 -18.70 3.53 8.16
CA LEU A 70 -17.88 4.29 7.21
C LEU A 70 -16.40 4.00 7.43
N SER A 71 -15.92 4.05 8.67
CA SER A 71 -14.51 3.77 8.98
C SER A 71 -14.09 2.33 8.64
N ALA A 72 -14.95 1.34 8.87
CA ALA A 72 -14.70 -0.06 8.47
C ALA A 72 -14.61 -0.21 6.94
N GLY A 73 -15.54 0.40 6.21
CA GLY A 73 -15.54 0.41 4.75
C GLY A 73 -14.32 1.13 4.16
N GLU A 74 -13.93 2.27 4.76
CA GLU A 74 -12.73 3.02 4.39
C GLU A 74 -11.47 2.18 4.54
N MET A 75 -11.27 1.55 5.70
CA MET A 75 -10.12 0.69 5.96
C MET A 75 -10.05 -0.48 4.97
N ALA A 76 -11.16 -1.18 4.75
CA ALA A 76 -11.21 -2.28 3.79
C ALA A 76 -10.91 -1.82 2.36
N GLY A 77 -11.43 -0.65 1.96
CA GLY A 77 -11.15 -0.03 0.67
C GLY A 77 -9.67 0.29 0.49
N GLN A 78 -9.04 0.89 1.51
CA GLN A 78 -7.61 1.23 1.48
C GLN A 78 -6.71 -0.01 1.44
N LEU A 79 -7.07 -1.09 2.16
CA LEU A 79 -6.32 -2.36 2.07
C LEU A 79 -6.46 -3.03 0.69
N SER A 80 -7.63 -2.94 0.08
CA SER A 80 -7.87 -3.43 -1.29
C SER A 80 -7.04 -2.65 -2.32
N GLU A 81 -7.03 -1.31 -2.22
CA GLU A 81 -6.18 -0.45 -3.06
C GLU A 81 -4.70 -0.77 -2.87
N ALA A 82 -4.25 -0.90 -1.61
CA ALA A 82 -2.88 -1.27 -1.29
C ALA A 82 -2.50 -2.64 -1.88
N ARG A 83 -3.41 -3.63 -1.85
CA ARG A 83 -3.18 -4.94 -2.49
C ARG A 83 -2.97 -4.79 -3.99
N SER A 84 -3.86 -4.08 -4.68
CA SER A 84 -3.74 -3.84 -6.11
C SER A 84 -2.44 -3.13 -6.48
N LEU A 85 -2.01 -2.14 -5.69
CA LEU A 85 -0.76 -1.41 -5.91
C LEU A 85 0.47 -2.29 -5.65
N ALA A 86 0.44 -3.13 -4.61
CA ALA A 86 1.53 -4.06 -4.33
C ALA A 86 1.67 -5.12 -5.45
N ASP A 87 0.56 -5.61 -5.98
CA ASP A 87 0.57 -6.57 -7.09
C ASP A 87 1.04 -5.93 -8.39
N ALA A 88 0.59 -4.70 -8.67
CA ALA A 88 1.10 -3.91 -9.79
C ALA A 88 2.61 -3.65 -9.67
N LEU A 89 3.09 -3.24 -8.50
CA LEU A 89 4.51 -2.99 -8.25
C LEU A 89 5.36 -4.25 -8.45
N ARG A 90 4.90 -5.41 -7.96
CA ARG A 90 5.57 -6.70 -8.19
C ARG A 90 5.61 -7.07 -9.66
N ALA A 91 4.49 -6.91 -10.38
CA ALA A 91 4.38 -7.24 -11.80
C ALA A 91 5.27 -6.34 -12.67
N GLU A 92 5.26 -5.03 -12.43
CA GLU A 92 6.05 -4.03 -13.17
C GLU A 92 7.56 -4.28 -13.07
N LEU A 93 8.00 -4.85 -11.94
CA LEU A 93 9.41 -5.05 -11.64
C LEU A 93 9.92 -6.47 -11.89
N GLN A 94 9.10 -7.38 -12.43
CA GLN A 94 9.52 -8.76 -12.75
C GLN A 94 10.76 -8.81 -13.67
N GLY A 95 10.87 -7.86 -14.60
CA GLY A 95 12.01 -7.74 -15.51
C GLY A 95 13.21 -6.96 -14.97
N TYR A 96 13.10 -6.39 -13.76
CA TYR A 96 14.10 -5.48 -13.18
C TYR A 96 14.41 -5.86 -11.72
N PRO A 97 15.16 -6.95 -11.47
CA PRO A 97 15.46 -7.41 -10.11
C PRO A 97 16.18 -6.36 -9.25
N ASP A 98 17.01 -5.53 -9.86
CA ASP A 98 17.70 -4.41 -9.21
C ASP A 98 16.71 -3.35 -8.69
N LEU A 99 15.63 -3.10 -9.43
CA LEU A 99 14.56 -2.20 -9.00
C LEU A 99 13.60 -2.87 -8.02
N PHE A 100 13.34 -4.18 -8.18
CA PHE A 100 12.53 -4.96 -7.26
C PHE A 100 13.12 -4.99 -5.85
N HIS A 101 14.43 -5.15 -5.75
CA HIS A 101 15.15 -5.16 -4.47
C HIS A 101 15.65 -3.77 -4.04
N ALA A 102 15.30 -2.70 -4.75
CA ALA A 102 15.61 -1.35 -4.32
C ALA A 102 14.90 -1.02 -3.00
N GLY A 103 15.55 -0.22 -2.15
CA GLY A 103 15.04 0.13 -0.82
C GLY A 103 13.62 0.67 -0.84
N TYR A 104 13.30 1.61 -1.73
CA TYR A 104 11.95 2.19 -1.82
C TYR A 104 10.86 1.15 -2.17
N THR A 105 11.20 0.13 -2.96
CA THR A 105 10.26 -0.95 -3.32
C THR A 105 10.03 -1.86 -2.12
N GLN A 106 11.12 -2.31 -1.49
CA GLN A 106 11.03 -3.23 -0.34
C GLN A 106 10.37 -2.54 0.86
N ASP A 107 10.69 -1.28 1.12
CA ASP A 107 10.05 -0.47 2.17
C ASP A 107 8.54 -0.42 1.93
N ALA A 108 8.09 -0.07 0.72
CA ALA A 108 6.65 0.00 0.42
C ALA A 108 5.94 -1.37 0.57
N LEU A 109 6.58 -2.46 0.14
CA LEU A 109 6.03 -3.82 0.31
C LEU A 109 6.01 -4.27 1.77
N LYS A 110 7.01 -3.88 2.57
CA LYS A 110 7.06 -4.13 4.01
C LYS A 110 5.93 -3.37 4.72
N GLU A 111 5.75 -2.07 4.45
CA GLU A 111 4.65 -1.26 4.97
C GLU A 111 3.28 -1.85 4.61
N PHE A 112 3.15 -2.45 3.43
CA PHE A 112 1.95 -3.17 3.03
C PHE A 112 1.64 -4.38 3.90
N VAL A 113 2.64 -5.22 4.18
CA VAL A 113 2.48 -6.36 5.09
C VAL A 113 2.14 -5.88 6.50
N GLU A 114 2.85 -4.86 6.99
CA GLU A 114 2.62 -4.25 8.30
C GLU A 114 1.20 -3.68 8.43
N ALA A 115 0.68 -3.00 7.41
CA ALA A 115 -0.69 -2.47 7.41
C ALA A 115 -1.73 -3.59 7.49
N ASN A 116 -1.56 -4.67 6.72
CA ASN A 116 -2.46 -5.82 6.75
C ASN A 116 -2.45 -6.50 8.13
N ALA A 117 -1.27 -6.77 8.68
CA ALA A 117 -1.11 -7.39 9.99
C ALA A 117 -1.70 -6.49 11.10
N THR A 118 -1.38 -5.19 11.09
CA THR A 118 -1.88 -4.23 12.08
C THR A 118 -3.40 -4.13 12.05
N CYS A 119 -4.00 -4.01 10.86
CA CYS A 119 -5.47 -3.94 10.75
C CYS A 119 -6.14 -5.25 11.19
N ALA A 120 -5.53 -6.41 10.92
CA ALA A 120 -6.06 -7.70 11.39
C ALA A 120 -6.00 -7.78 12.93
N LEU A 121 -4.88 -7.38 13.54
CA LEU A 121 -4.71 -7.38 14.99
C LEU A 121 -5.71 -6.45 15.70
N ILE A 122 -5.88 -5.21 15.20
CA ILE A 122 -6.84 -4.24 15.76
C ILE A 122 -8.28 -4.78 15.70
N GLN A 123 -8.63 -5.49 14.63
CA GLN A 123 -9.96 -6.08 14.46
C GLN A 123 -10.12 -7.45 15.13
N ASN A 124 -9.09 -7.95 15.82
CA ASN A 124 -9.05 -9.29 16.40
C ASN A 124 -9.35 -10.40 15.36
N GLN A 125 -8.84 -10.24 14.14
CA GLN A 125 -8.90 -11.22 13.05
C GLN A 125 -7.61 -12.04 13.00
N SER A 126 -7.65 -13.19 12.34
CA SER A 126 -6.44 -13.99 12.10
C SER A 126 -5.48 -13.24 11.18
N LEU A 127 -4.18 -13.43 11.39
CA LEU A 127 -3.15 -12.84 10.52
C LEU A 127 -3.28 -13.40 9.10
N PRO A 128 -3.16 -12.53 8.07
CA PRO A 128 -3.19 -12.97 6.68
C PRO A 128 -1.95 -13.83 6.36
N THR A 129 -2.16 -14.90 5.59
CA THR A 129 -1.14 -15.85 5.13
C THR A 129 -0.73 -15.60 3.69
#